data_AF-A0AAW9B6D5-F1
#
_entry.id   AF-A0AAW9B6D5-F1
#
_cell.length_a   1.000
_cell.length_b   1.000
_cell.length_c   1.000
_cell.angle_alpha   90.00
_cell.angle_beta   90.00
_cell.angle_gamma   90.00
#
_symmetry.space_group_name_H-M   'P 1'
#
loop_
_entity.id
_entity.type
_entity.pdbx_description
1 polymer ?
#
loop_
_entity_poly.entity_id
_entity_poly.type
_entity_poly.pdbx_seq_one_letter_code
_entity_poly.pdbx_strand_id
1 'polypeptide(L)'
;MCRKQVILSSWGASDRHVRVITVKVDLGDLEHIRDMLMVVFDNPSNQSGFMRKANYNAPFYSQTPLDYLTDNPDKAMLIAQHIRALAVPW
;
A
#
# COMPACT_ATOMS: atom_id res chain seq x y z
N MET A 1 18.76 -1.45 6.37
CA MET A 1 17.39 -0.89 6.22
C MET A 1 16.46 -1.62 7.17
N CYS A 2 15.55 -0.91 7.85
CA CYS A 2 14.54 -1.57 8.68
C CYS A 2 13.47 -2.23 7.80
N ARG A 3 12.75 -3.22 8.34
CA ARG A 3 11.75 -4.01 7.56
C ARG A 3 10.70 -3.12 6.87
N LYS A 4 10.19 -2.10 7.56
CA LYS A 4 9.24 -1.13 7.00
C LYS A 4 9.82 -0.41 5.76
N GLN A 5 11.08 0.02 5.81
CA GLN A 5 11.75 0.66 4.67
C GLN A 5 11.86 -0.27 3.47
N VAL A 6 12.22 -1.55 3.69
CA VAL A 6 12.33 -2.54 2.60
C VAL A 6 10.99 -2.72 1.87
N ILE A 7 9.89 -2.84 2.63
CA ILE A 7 8.54 -2.96 2.05
C ILE A 7 8.19 -1.70 1.24
N LEU A 8 8.34 -0.52 1.83
CA LEU A 8 8.01 0.74 1.18
C LEU A 8 8.86 1.00 -0.07
N SER A 9 10.16 0.71 -0.02
CA SER A 9 11.03 0.80 -1.19
C SER A 9 10.61 -0.16 -2.31
N SER A 10 10.17 -1.38 -1.97
CA SER A 10 9.65 -2.33 -2.98
C SER A 10 8.37 -1.84 -3.66
N TRP A 11 7.59 -0.99 -3.00
CA TRP A 11 6.42 -0.34 -3.58
C TRP A 11 6.76 0.94 -4.35
N GLY A 12 8.03 1.38 -4.33
CA GLY A 12 8.48 2.63 -4.94
C GLY A 12 8.03 3.88 -4.16
N ALA A 13 7.99 3.76 -2.83
CA ALA A 13 7.75 4.89 -1.93
C ALA A 13 8.85 5.96 -2.07
N SER A 14 8.44 7.24 -2.04
CA SER A 14 9.36 8.38 -1.96
C SER A 14 9.92 8.52 -0.54
N ASP A 15 10.95 9.34 -0.37
CA ASP A 15 11.49 9.65 0.96
C ASP A 15 10.44 10.25 1.91
N ARG A 16 9.47 11.01 1.37
CA ARG A 16 8.33 11.54 2.17
C ARG A 16 7.49 10.38 2.73
N HIS A 17 7.11 9.45 1.87
CA HIS A 17 6.32 8.27 2.27
C HIS A 17 7.07 7.46 3.32
N VAL A 18 8.35 7.18 3.09
CA VAL A 18 9.18 6.43 4.03
C VAL A 18 9.24 7.13 5.39
N ARG A 19 9.51 8.44 5.44
CA ARG A 19 9.59 9.19 6.70
C ARG A 19 8.28 9.16 7.49
N VAL A 20 7.14 9.31 6.85
CA VAL A 20 5.84 9.39 7.55
C VAL A 20 5.34 7.99 7.94
N ILE A 21 5.31 7.07 6.98
CA ILE A 21 4.70 5.74 7.16
C ILE A 21 5.50 4.91 8.17
N THR A 22 6.83 4.98 8.15
CA THR A 22 7.65 4.20 9.10
C THR A 22 7.40 4.57 10.57
N VAL A 23 7.05 5.83 10.83
CA VAL A 23 6.75 6.35 12.17
C VAL A 23 5.30 6.06 12.58
N LYS A 24 4.35 6.19 11.65
CA LYS A 24 2.92 6.21 11.99
C LYS A 24 2.15 4.92 11.73
N VAL A 25 2.66 4.03 10.89
CA VAL A 25 1.95 2.79 10.51
C VAL A 25 2.69 1.60 11.09
N ASP A 26 1.97 0.69 11.73
CA ASP A 26 2.56 -0.49 12.34
C ASP A 26 3.11 -1.46 11.30
N LEU A 27 4.12 -2.23 11.70
CA LEU A 27 4.75 -3.18 10.78
C LEU A 27 3.75 -4.26 10.35
N GLY A 28 2.89 -4.72 11.25
CA GLY A 28 1.87 -5.73 10.95
C GLY A 28 0.91 -5.28 9.85
N ASP A 29 0.49 -4.02 9.85
CA ASP A 29 -0.40 -3.49 8.81
C ASP A 29 0.30 -3.42 7.45
N LEU A 30 1.57 -3.01 7.43
CA LEU A 30 2.37 -3.00 6.19
C LEU A 30 2.58 -4.41 5.64
N GLU A 31 2.82 -5.39 6.50
CA GLU A 31 2.92 -6.78 6.09
C GLU A 31 1.58 -7.32 5.59
N HIS A 32 0.46 -6.93 6.21
CA HIS A 32 -0.85 -7.34 5.75
C HIS A 32 -1.19 -6.77 4.35
N ILE A 33 -0.90 -5.49 4.10
CA ILE A 33 -1.02 -4.90 2.76
C ILE A 33 -0.13 -5.65 1.77
N ARG A 34 1.12 -5.96 2.16
CA ARG A 34 2.07 -6.68 1.31
C ARG A 34 1.55 -8.07 0.93
N ASP A 35 1.01 -8.80 1.89
CA ASP A 35 0.48 -10.14 1.66
C ASP A 35 -0.71 -10.10 0.70
N MET A 36 -1.63 -9.12 0.87
CA MET A 36 -2.74 -8.93 -0.08
C MET A 36 -2.24 -8.57 -1.48
N LEU A 37 -1.22 -7.71 -1.59
CA LEU A 37 -0.60 -7.40 -2.89
C LEU A 37 0.00 -8.64 -3.55
N MET A 38 0.62 -9.56 -2.79
CA MET A 38 1.16 -10.80 -3.35
C MET A 38 0.08 -11.77 -3.82
N VAL A 39 -1.06 -11.80 -3.12
CA VAL A 39 -2.19 -12.64 -3.52
C VAL A 39 -2.83 -12.14 -4.82
N VAL A 40 -2.96 -10.82 -4.97
CA VAL A 40 -3.69 -10.21 -6.10
C VAL A 40 -2.81 -9.92 -7.31
N PHE A 41 -1.55 -9.55 -7.10
CA PHE A 41 -0.63 -9.17 -8.15
C PHE A 41 0.56 -10.14 -8.20
N ASP A 42 0.60 -10.89 -9.30
CA ASP A 42 1.55 -11.97 -9.59
C ASP A 42 3.03 -11.55 -9.66
N ASN A 43 3.32 -10.25 -9.84
CA ASN A 43 4.68 -9.75 -9.93
C ASN A 43 4.90 -8.41 -9.21
N PRO A 44 6.15 -8.15 -8.74
CA PRO A 44 6.49 -6.93 -8.00
C PRO A 44 6.23 -5.62 -8.75
N SER A 45 6.34 -5.61 -10.08
CA SER A 45 6.10 -4.41 -10.89
C SER A 45 4.63 -4.01 -10.84
N ASN A 46 3.70 -4.97 -10.87
CA ASN A 46 2.27 -4.72 -10.70
C ASN A 46 1.93 -4.23 -9.29
N GLN A 47 2.58 -4.79 -8.25
CA GLN A 47 2.42 -4.33 -6.87
C GLN A 47 2.88 -2.87 -6.72
N SER A 48 4.07 -2.54 -7.21
CA SER A 48 4.57 -1.16 -7.22
C SER A 48 3.69 -0.22 -8.05
N GLY A 49 3.24 -0.69 -9.23
CA GLY A 49 2.36 0.05 -10.11
C GLY A 49 1.04 0.41 -9.43
N PHE A 50 0.40 -0.54 -8.74
CA PHE A 50 -0.81 -0.28 -7.96
C PHE A 50 -0.56 0.76 -6.87
N MET A 51 0.51 0.60 -6.09
CA MET A 51 0.82 1.49 -4.96
C MET A 51 1.17 2.93 -5.38
N ARG A 52 1.63 3.13 -6.62
CA ARG A 52 2.06 4.43 -7.16
C ARG A 52 1.08 5.10 -8.12
N LYS A 53 0.04 4.40 -8.57
CA LYS A 53 -0.92 4.95 -9.53
C LYS A 53 -2.13 5.51 -8.79
N ALA A 54 -2.63 6.66 -9.25
CA ALA A 54 -3.87 7.23 -8.75
C ALA A 54 -5.01 6.23 -8.96
N ASN A 55 -5.76 5.96 -7.88
CA ASN A 55 -6.94 5.10 -7.91
C ASN A 55 -8.19 5.95 -7.69
N TYR A 56 -9.12 5.92 -8.64
CA TYR A 56 -10.34 6.72 -8.62
C TYR A 56 -11.46 6.09 -7.78
N ASN A 57 -11.30 4.82 -7.41
CA ASN A 57 -12.26 4.12 -6.57
C ASN A 57 -12.04 4.46 -5.09
N ALA A 58 -13.09 4.31 -4.28
CA ALA A 58 -12.94 4.31 -2.83
C ALA A 58 -11.94 3.21 -2.39
N PRO A 59 -11.06 3.48 -1.41
CA PRO A 59 -11.04 4.67 -0.55
C PRO A 59 -10.16 5.83 -1.03
N PHE A 60 -9.52 5.72 -2.20
CA PHE A 60 -8.39 6.60 -2.58
C PHE A 60 -8.80 7.91 -3.24
N TYR A 61 -9.95 7.95 -3.93
CA TYR A 61 -10.52 9.18 -4.53
C TYR A 61 -9.50 10.04 -5.31
N SER A 62 -8.79 9.43 -6.25
CA SER A 62 -7.71 10.01 -7.09
C SER A 62 -6.34 10.14 -6.43
N GLN A 63 -6.16 9.66 -5.21
CA GLN A 63 -4.84 9.52 -4.59
C GLN A 63 -4.17 8.21 -4.99
N THR A 64 -2.85 8.14 -4.85
CA THR A 64 -2.15 6.86 -4.86
C THR A 64 -2.36 6.16 -3.52
N PRO A 65 -2.30 4.82 -3.45
CA PRO A 65 -2.34 4.12 -2.16
C PRO A 65 -1.25 4.57 -1.18
N LEU A 66 -0.06 4.95 -1.67
CA LEU A 66 1.02 5.48 -0.83
C LEU A 66 0.71 6.86 -0.26
N ASP A 67 0.12 7.76 -1.06
CA ASP A 67 -0.32 9.08 -0.58
C ASP A 67 -1.44 8.93 0.44
N TYR A 68 -2.43 8.08 0.13
CA TYR A 68 -3.54 7.81 1.03
C TYR A 68 -3.08 7.25 2.37
N LEU A 69 -2.14 6.30 2.38
CA LEU A 69 -1.57 5.74 3.61
C LEU A 69 -0.74 6.78 4.39
N THR A 70 -0.08 7.68 3.68
CA THR A 70 0.68 8.79 4.30
C THR A 70 -0.25 9.75 5.02
N ASP A 71 -1.38 10.07 4.41
CA ASP A 71 -2.35 11.05 4.93
C ASP A 71 -3.33 10.41 5.93
N ASN A 72 -3.58 9.10 5.85
CA ASN A 72 -4.50 8.32 6.69
C ASN A 72 -3.83 7.05 7.24
N PRO A 73 -2.81 7.15 8.11
CA PRO A 73 -2.05 6.00 8.58
C PRO A 73 -2.89 4.98 9.36
N ASP A 74 -3.94 5.43 10.04
CA ASP A 74 -4.93 4.63 10.76
C ASP A 74 -5.82 3.76 9.83
N LYS A 75 -5.80 4.06 8.53
CA LYS A 75 -6.64 3.38 7.52
C LYS A 75 -5.87 2.37 6.69
N ALA A 76 -4.69 1.92 7.13
CA ALA A 76 -3.90 0.89 6.46
C ALA A 76 -4.72 -0.37 6.14
N MET A 77 -5.59 -0.79 7.08
CA MET A 77 -6.47 -1.95 6.90
C MET A 77 -7.48 -1.77 5.75
N LEU A 78 -7.95 -0.54 5.48
CA LEU A 78 -8.85 -0.28 4.35
C LEU A 78 -8.16 -0.50 3.00
N ILE A 79 -6.86 -0.22 2.91
CA ILE A 79 -6.06 -0.50 1.71
C ILE A 79 -6.01 -2.01 1.47
N ALA A 80 -5.70 -2.79 2.51
CA ALA A 80 -5.64 -4.25 2.42
C ALA A 80 -6.99 -4.86 2.02
N GLN A 81 -8.10 -4.37 2.59
CA GLN A 81 -9.45 -4.78 2.22
C GLN A 81 -9.79 -4.44 0.77
N HIS A 82 -9.43 -3.23 0.30
CA HIS A 82 -9.62 -2.86 -1.10
C HIS A 82 -8.86 -3.81 -2.02
N ILE A 83 -7.59 -4.09 -1.74
CA ILE A 83 -6.77 -5.00 -2.55
C ILE A 83 -7.42 -6.38 -2.59
N ARG A 84 -7.84 -6.92 -1.43
CA ARG A 84 -8.52 -8.22 -1.34
C ARG A 84 -9.79 -8.26 -2.19
N ALA A 85 -10.58 -7.18 -2.22
CA ALA A 85 -11.79 -7.12 -3.02
C ALA A 85 -11.53 -7.22 -4.53
N LEU A 86 -10.34 -6.83 -5.00
CA LEU A 86 -9.95 -6.98 -6.41
C LEU A 86 -9.73 -8.46 -6.81
N ALA A 87 -9.49 -9.35 -5.86
CA ALA A 87 -9.27 -10.77 -6.12
C ALA A 87 -10.56 -11.57 -6.35
N VAL A 88 -11.73 -10.97 -6.09
CA VAL A 88 -13.00 -11.68 -6.18
C VAL A 88 -13.48 -11.66 -7.63
N PRO A 89 -13.65 -12.82 -8.30
CA PRO A 89 -14.31 -12.87 -9.60
C PRO A 89 -15.77 -12.46 -9.41
N TRP A 90 -16.21 -11.57 -10.29
CA TRP A 90 -17.52 -10.94 -10.33
C TRP A 90 -18.53 -11.88 -10.97
#